data_AF-A0A142XEX9-F1
#
_entry.id   AF-A0A142XEX9-F1
#
_cell.length_a   1.000
_cell.length_b   1.000
_cell.length_c   1.000
_cell.angle_alpha   90.00
_cell.angle_beta   90.00
_cell.angle_gamma   90.00
#
_symmetry.space_group_name_H-M   'P 1'
#
loop_
_entity.id
_entity.type
_entity.pdbx_description
1 polymer ?
#
loop_
_entity_poly.entity_id
_entity_poly.type
_entity_poly.pdbx_seq_one_letter_code
_entity_poly.pdbx_strand_id
1 'polypeptide(L)'
;MQEMPKAATSKAAYVYVVTRLDIPHPHFSVQIAHAAIAATFAFGEPDSTHPNLVVCAVANEQELDALFNRLKEKGVRCCAWHEEDMGKKLTAIATAPLRGDERKPLKRLKLIQAP
;
A
#
# COMPACT_ATOMS: atom_id res chain seq x y z
N MET A 1 4.78 -33.36 28.25
CA MET A 1 4.16 -32.97 26.96
C MET A 1 3.80 -31.50 27.10
N GLN A 2 4.63 -30.58 26.60
CA GLN A 2 4.32 -29.14 26.64
C GLN A 2 3.27 -28.87 25.56
N GLU A 3 2.13 -28.31 25.97
CA GLU A 3 1.14 -27.79 25.04
C GLU A 3 1.75 -26.62 24.27
N MET A 4 1.91 -26.78 22.95
CA MET A 4 2.27 -25.67 22.09
C MET A 4 1.11 -24.66 22.09
N PRO A 5 1.39 -23.35 22.21
CA PRO A 5 0.34 -22.34 22.20
C PRO A 5 -0.42 -22.41 20.86
N LYS A 6 -1.75 -22.56 20.96
CA LYS A 6 -2.68 -22.50 19.85
C LYS A 6 -2.47 -21.17 19.13
N ALA A 7 -1.94 -21.20 17.91
CA ALA A 7 -1.67 -20.01 17.12
C ALA A 7 -2.93 -19.14 17.07
N ALA A 8 -2.86 -17.93 17.62
CA ALA A 8 -3.93 -16.96 17.51
C ALA A 8 -4.24 -16.79 16.02
N THR A 9 -5.49 -17.00 15.61
CA THR A 9 -5.95 -16.80 14.24
C THR A 9 -5.76 -15.33 13.88
N SER A 10 -4.59 -15.02 13.35
CA SER A 10 -4.22 -13.69 12.87
C SER A 10 -5.21 -13.30 11.77
N LYS A 11 -5.97 -12.22 11.98
CA LYS A 11 -6.73 -11.60 10.88
C LYS A 11 -5.78 -11.37 9.71
N ALA A 12 -6.21 -11.73 8.50
CA ALA A 12 -5.39 -11.56 7.30
C ALA A 12 -4.86 -10.13 7.18
N ALA A 13 -3.58 -10.00 6.87
CA ALA A 13 -2.93 -8.71 6.65
C ALA A 13 -3.19 -8.22 5.22
N TYR A 14 -3.23 -6.90 5.05
CA TYR A 14 -3.45 -6.26 3.76
C TYR A 14 -2.44 -5.13 3.55
N VAL A 15 -1.76 -5.12 2.42
CA VAL A 15 -0.98 -3.99 1.94
C VAL A 15 -1.85 -3.25 0.92
N TYR A 16 -2.03 -1.95 1.13
CA TYR A 16 -2.70 -1.09 0.16
C TYR A 16 -1.66 -0.35 -0.66
N VAL A 17 -1.76 -0.46 -1.97
CA VAL A 17 -1.02 0.38 -2.91
C VAL A 17 -1.98 1.35 -3.57
N VAL A 18 -1.60 2.62 -3.60
CA VAL A 18 -2.37 3.68 -4.27
C VAL A 18 -1.49 4.33 -5.31
N THR A 19 -1.96 4.38 -6.54
CA THR A 19 -1.28 5.02 -7.69
C THR A 19 -2.21 6.04 -8.33
N ARG A 20 -1.73 6.78 -9.33
CA ARG A 20 -2.44 7.87 -9.99
C ARG A 20 -2.87 7.48 -11.42
N LEU A 21 -4.10 7.84 -11.78
CA LEU A 21 -4.75 7.43 -13.05
C LEU A 21 -4.23 8.18 -14.28
N ASP A 22 -3.52 9.28 -14.10
CA ASP A 22 -2.92 10.08 -15.17
C ASP A 22 -1.54 9.55 -15.61
N ILE A 23 -1.08 8.41 -15.09
CA ILE A 23 0.07 7.66 -15.61
C ILE A 23 -0.40 6.74 -16.76
N PRO A 24 0.33 6.67 -17.89
CA PRO A 24 0.01 5.74 -18.97
C PRO A 24 -0.10 4.27 -18.51
N HIS A 25 -1.07 3.55 -19.06
CA HIS A 25 -1.50 2.23 -18.58
C HIS A 25 -0.36 1.18 -18.39
N PRO A 26 0.66 1.08 -19.27
CA PRO A 26 1.77 0.17 -19.03
C PRO A 26 2.63 0.56 -17.83
N HIS A 27 2.89 1.86 -17.65
CA HIS A 27 3.68 2.37 -16.53
C HIS A 27 2.93 2.23 -15.21
N PHE A 28 1.60 2.36 -15.23
CA PHE A 28 0.75 2.26 -14.07
C PHE A 28 0.96 0.95 -13.27
N SER A 29 0.96 -0.20 -13.95
CA SER A 29 1.17 -1.51 -13.30
C SER A 29 2.59 -1.64 -12.71
N VAL A 30 3.59 -1.07 -13.39
CA VAL A 30 4.98 -1.08 -12.93
C VAL A 30 5.14 -0.27 -11.64
N GLN A 31 4.49 0.89 -11.54
CA GLN A 31 4.54 1.72 -10.33
C GLN A 31 3.87 1.04 -9.13
N ILE A 32 2.79 0.28 -9.37
CA ILE A 32 2.17 -0.54 -8.31
C ILE A 32 3.14 -1.58 -7.79
N ALA A 33 3.81 -2.30 -8.70
CA ALA A 33 4.78 -3.33 -8.34
C ALA A 33 5.97 -2.74 -7.57
N HIS A 34 6.53 -1.62 -8.02
CA HIS A 34 7.62 -0.96 -7.32
C HIS A 34 7.23 -0.55 -5.91
N ALA A 35 6.07 0.09 -5.72
CA ALA A 35 5.61 0.50 -4.40
C ALA A 35 5.33 -0.72 -3.48
N ALA A 36 4.77 -1.81 -4.02
CA ALA A 36 4.57 -3.03 -3.25
C ALA A 36 5.90 -3.63 -2.78
N ILE A 37 6.90 -3.73 -3.67
CA ILE A 37 8.24 -4.22 -3.33
C ILE A 37 8.92 -3.29 -2.33
N ALA A 38 8.84 -1.98 -2.51
CA ALA A 38 9.39 -1.02 -1.55
C ALA A 38 8.77 -1.20 -0.16
N ALA A 39 7.47 -1.48 -0.08
CA ALA A 39 6.80 -1.77 1.19
C ALA A 39 7.27 -3.07 1.84
N THR A 40 7.63 -4.11 1.09
CA THR A 40 8.18 -5.34 1.69
C THR A 40 9.56 -5.11 2.27
N PHE A 41 10.41 -4.29 1.65
CA PHE A 41 11.69 -3.90 2.24
C PHE A 41 11.53 -2.99 3.47
N ALA A 42 10.58 -2.06 3.43
CA ALA A 42 10.37 -1.10 4.52
C ALA A 42 9.66 -1.71 5.74
N PHE A 43 8.76 -2.66 5.53
CA PHE A 43 7.82 -3.14 6.56
C PHE A 43 7.70 -4.67 6.64
N GLY A 44 8.44 -5.42 5.83
CA GLY A 44 8.44 -6.87 5.86
C GLY A 44 9.05 -7.41 7.15
N GLU A 45 8.41 -8.42 7.73
CA GLU A 45 8.95 -9.16 8.87
C GLU A 45 9.27 -10.60 8.39
N PRO A 46 10.43 -11.17 8.75
CA PRO A 46 10.89 -12.48 8.24
C PRO A 46 9.88 -13.62 8.41
N ASP A 47 9.12 -13.61 9.50
CA ASP A 47 8.14 -14.66 9.84
C ASP A 47 6.69 -14.20 9.62
N SER A 48 6.47 -13.11 8.88
CA SER A 48 5.11 -12.65 8.58
C SER A 48 4.45 -13.49 7.50
N THR A 49 3.15 -13.69 7.67
CA THR A 49 2.31 -14.29 6.62
C THR A 49 2.18 -13.33 5.45
N HIS A 50 2.25 -13.85 4.23
CA HIS A 50 2.09 -13.06 3.00
C HIS A 50 0.81 -12.22 3.04
N PRO A 51 0.89 -10.87 3.02
CA PRO A 51 -0.29 -10.02 3.06
C PRO A 51 -1.04 -10.05 1.73
N ASN A 52 -2.36 -9.82 1.77
CA ASN A 52 -3.12 -9.57 0.56
C ASN A 52 -2.78 -8.19 -0.01
N LEU A 53 -2.77 -8.05 -1.33
CA LEU A 53 -2.57 -6.77 -2.00
C LEU A 53 -3.92 -6.15 -2.36
N VAL A 54 -4.10 -4.87 -2.04
CA VAL A 54 -5.26 -4.06 -2.47
C VAL A 54 -4.75 -2.89 -3.29
N VAL A 55 -5.24 -2.76 -4.51
CA VAL A 55 -4.86 -1.67 -5.41
C VAL A 55 -5.98 -0.64 -5.49
N CYS A 56 -5.64 0.59 -5.14
CA CYS A 56 -6.51 1.76 -5.24
C CYS A 56 -5.90 2.79 -6.20
N ALA A 57 -6.72 3.76 -6.61
CA ALA A 57 -6.24 4.85 -7.44
C ALA A 57 -6.82 6.21 -7.03
N VAL A 58 -6.04 7.25 -7.32
CA VAL A 58 -6.41 8.67 -7.24
C VAL A 58 -6.23 9.33 -8.60
N ALA A 59 -6.74 10.54 -8.80
CA ALA A 59 -6.72 11.15 -10.12
C ALA A 59 -5.31 11.55 -10.59
N ASN A 60 -4.48 12.07 -9.68
CA ASN A 60 -3.20 12.71 -10.02
C ASN A 60 -2.22 12.73 -8.83
N GLU A 61 -1.04 13.32 -9.06
CA GLU A 61 0.04 13.46 -8.05
C GLU A 61 -0.39 14.20 -6.79
N GLN A 62 -1.12 15.30 -6.95
CA GLN A 62 -1.51 16.18 -5.85
C GLN A 62 -2.47 15.45 -4.90
N GLU A 63 -3.42 14.69 -5.45
CA GLU A 63 -4.30 13.85 -4.64
C GLU A 63 -3.54 12.72 -3.95
N LEU A 64 -2.50 12.19 -4.58
CA LEU A 64 -1.66 11.14 -4.02
C LEU A 64 -0.84 11.64 -2.83
N ASP A 65 -0.21 12.82 -2.97
CA ASP A 65 0.52 13.48 -1.89
C ASP A 65 -0.41 13.87 -0.72
N ALA A 66 -1.56 14.47 -1.02
CA ALA A 66 -2.55 14.80 0.00
C ALA A 66 -3.05 13.55 0.74
N LEU A 67 -3.25 12.44 0.03
CA LEU A 67 -3.59 11.15 0.63
C LEU A 67 -2.47 10.64 1.54
N PHE A 68 -1.22 10.70 1.08
CA PHE A 68 -0.06 10.24 1.83
C PHE A 68 0.07 11.00 3.17
N ASN A 69 0.00 12.33 3.12
CA ASN A 69 0.05 13.18 4.31
C ASN A 69 -1.10 12.88 5.27
N ARG A 70 -2.34 12.75 4.76
CA ARG A 70 -3.51 12.38 5.57
C ARG A 70 -3.37 11.00 6.23
N LEU A 71 -2.75 10.03 5.57
CA LEU A 71 -2.51 8.70 6.14
C LEU A 71 -1.46 8.78 7.27
N LYS A 72 -0.39 9.54 7.07
CA LYS A 72 0.63 9.79 8.11
C LYS A 72 0.05 10.47 9.34
N GLU A 73 -0.78 11.50 9.16
CA GLU A 73 -1.50 12.19 10.25
C GLU A 73 -2.38 11.23 11.06
N LYS A 74 -2.93 10.21 10.41
CA LYS A 74 -3.74 9.16 11.06
C LYS A 74 -2.91 8.02 11.65
N GLY A 75 -1.59 8.14 11.66
CA GLY A 75 -0.68 7.12 12.18
C GLY A 75 -0.53 5.87 11.30
N VAL A 76 -0.99 5.92 10.05
CA VAL A 76 -0.78 4.80 9.11
C VAL A 76 0.64 4.87 8.59
N ARG A 77 1.42 3.82 8.82
CA ARG A 77 2.77 3.68 8.25
C ARG A 77 2.66 3.44 6.76
N CYS A 78 3.28 4.32 5.96
CA CYS A 78 3.30 4.24 4.51
C CYS A 78 4.68 4.62 3.98
N CYS A 79 5.07 4.06 2.83
CA CYS A 79 6.19 4.52 2.03
C CYS A 79 5.69 5.18 0.74
N ALA A 80 6.47 6.14 0.24
CA ALA A 80 6.24 6.81 -1.02
C ALA A 80 7.23 6.30 -2.06
N TRP A 81 6.75 6.06 -3.27
CA TRP A 81 7.55 5.66 -4.42
C TRP A 81 7.61 6.81 -5.42
N HIS A 82 8.84 7.23 -5.73
CA HIS A 82 9.10 8.28 -6.71
C HIS A 82 9.84 7.67 -7.90
N GLU A 83 9.38 7.97 -9.10
CA GLU A 83 9.96 7.42 -10.33
C GLU A 83 11.00 8.37 -10.91
N GLU A 84 12.25 7.91 -10.97
CA GLU A 84 13.41 8.68 -11.46
C GLU A 84 13.22 9.07 -12.93
N ASP A 85 12.76 8.11 -13.75
CA ASP A 85 12.55 8.32 -15.20
C ASP A 85 11.37 9.28 -15.50
N MET A 86 10.53 9.57 -14.49
CA MET A 86 9.43 10.52 -14.58
C MET A 86 9.75 11.86 -13.91
N GLY A 87 11.04 12.15 -13.68
CA GLY A 87 11.49 13.39 -13.06
C GLY A 87 11.27 13.41 -11.55
N LYS A 88 11.44 12.26 -10.88
CA LYS A 88 11.25 12.07 -9.43
C LYS A 88 9.84 12.37 -8.93
N LYS A 89 8.84 12.21 -9.79
CA LYS A 89 7.43 12.41 -9.43
C LYS A 89 6.93 11.34 -8.50
N LEU A 90 6.01 11.70 -7.62
CA LEU A 90 5.29 10.74 -6.79
C LEU A 90 4.32 9.95 -7.67
N THR A 91 4.56 8.65 -7.80
CA THR A 91 3.79 7.78 -8.69
C THR A 91 2.93 6.78 -7.94
N ALA A 92 3.39 6.31 -6.78
CA ALA A 92 2.62 5.42 -5.94
C ALA A 92 2.99 5.56 -4.45
N ILE A 93 2.07 5.16 -3.57
CA ILE A 93 2.33 4.95 -2.14
C ILE A 93 1.89 3.55 -1.74
N ALA A 94 2.53 3.01 -0.71
CA ALA A 94 2.17 1.71 -0.16
C ALA A 94 2.14 1.73 1.36
N THR A 95 1.17 1.04 1.97
CA THR A 95 1.08 0.92 3.43
C THR A 95 1.98 -0.20 3.94
N ALA A 96 2.33 -0.15 5.23
CA ALA A 96 2.69 -1.36 5.97
C ALA A 96 1.52 -2.37 5.92
N PRO A 97 1.76 -3.67 6.20
CA PRO A 97 0.66 -4.63 6.35
C PRO A 97 -0.31 -4.20 7.46
N LEU A 98 -1.60 -4.05 7.13
CA LEU A 98 -2.67 -3.61 8.03
C LEU A 98 -3.63 -4.76 8.35
N ARG A 99 -4.10 -4.83 9.59
CA ARG A 99 -5.05 -5.84 10.09
C ARG A 99 -6.27 -5.19 10.72
N GLY A 100 -7.44 -5.80 10.51
CA GLY A 100 -8.69 -5.39 11.15
C GLY A 100 -8.99 -3.89 11.01
N ASP A 101 -9.03 -3.18 12.15
CA ASP A 101 -9.42 -1.77 12.23
C ASP A 101 -8.38 -0.78 11.71
N GLU A 102 -7.12 -1.20 11.55
CA GLU A 102 -6.05 -0.38 10.97
C GLU A 102 -6.37 0.04 9.52
N ARG A 103 -7.28 -0.68 8.87
CA ARG A 103 -7.72 -0.42 7.49
C ARG A 103 -8.81 0.67 7.39
N LYS A 104 -9.42 1.07 8.51
CA LYS A 104 -10.50 2.08 8.55
C LYS A 104 -10.15 3.40 7.85
N PRO A 105 -8.92 3.94 7.96
CA PRO A 105 -8.52 5.15 7.24
C PRO A 105 -8.63 5.05 5.71
N LEU A 106 -8.57 3.83 5.15
CA LEU A 106 -8.54 3.55 3.72
C LEU A 106 -9.91 3.16 3.15
N LYS A 107 -10.96 3.04 3.98
CA LYS A 107 -12.27 2.51 3.58
C LYS A 107 -12.99 3.29 2.46
N ARG A 108 -12.59 4.54 2.21
CA ARG A 108 -13.19 5.42 1.20
C ARG A 108 -12.36 5.49 -0.09
N LEU A 109 -11.23 4.79 -0.15
CA LEU A 109 -10.43 4.73 -1.37
C LEU A 109 -11.16 3.91 -2.42
N LYS A 110 -11.11 4.40 -3.66
CA LYS A 110 -11.67 3.69 -4.80
C LYS A 110 -10.69 2.62 -5.22
N LEU A 111 -11.18 1.39 -5.36
CA LEU A 111 -10.43 0.33 -6.02
C LEU A 111 -10.18 0.74 -7.46
N ILE A 112 -9.06 0.27 -8.00
CA ILE A 112 -8.83 0.36 -9.44
C ILE A 112 -10.00 -0.30 -10.18
N GLN A 113 -10.49 0.36 -11.21
CA GLN A 113 -11.45 -0.21 -12.14
C GLN A 113 -10.69 -0.69 -13.37
N ALA A 114 -11.08 -1.85 -13.91
CA ALA A 114 -10.58 -2.27 -15.20
C ALA A 114 -10.99 -1.21 -16.25
N PRO A 115 -10.10 -0.90 -17.21
CA PRO A 115 -10.43 -0.02 -18.33
C PRO A 115 -11.61 -0.54 -19.15
#